data_AF-A0A6L6Q8B0-F1
#
_entry.id   AF-A0A6L6Q8B0-F1
#
_cell.length_a   1.000
_cell.length_b   1.000
_cell.length_c   1.000
_cell.angle_alpha   90.00
_cell.angle_beta   90.00
_cell.angle_gamma   90.00
#
_symmetry.space_group_name_H-M   'P 1'
#
loop_
_entity.id
_entity.type
_entity.pdbx_description
1 polymer ?
#
loop_
_entity_poly.entity_id
_entity_poly.type
_entity_poly.pdbx_seq_one_letter_code
_entity_poly.pdbx_strand_id
1 'polypeptide(L)'
;MIFDDEEMDVAERREGYGFIESFTKPEDASSYARINIVLDVVDAPAFDNGIANDRSPDHLSMVRVMTTQNRLEQLFGISSPVNEGEWFKIVLGVYPGMPRAWVLEANNDYGGAVIALNLIKFSRLGGAPLATAAANNSTLIALQTWCTVRARSAQASSVQPGVAEFHVRVADVGHANFSAIHVAPSPTAKIVGYFDVGGPMYFHHRTFPKSFGDPALIPDSGFVALSHWDFDHYSLAVTKMKGLQNLTWYAPDQPVGPNAARLQTLLGTRLNYVRMPTFHIANGLQMWQGSGAPSDRNNSGYVLTVRNHSGETLLTGDVSYQHIPAGATATLTALCIAHHGGSGAGNPPVPLMGSGAAAVSFGLPNLYHHPNWADLDIHAHYGWKVQPTFVAPAVRGDVWLP
;
A
#
# COMPACT_ATOMS: atom_id res chain seq x y z
N MET A 1 -15.78 -24.20 -25.77
CA MET A 1 -17.23 -23.93 -25.86
C MET A 1 -17.35 -22.43 -26.01
N ILE A 2 -17.58 -21.97 -27.24
CA ILE A 2 -17.78 -20.55 -27.55
C ILE A 2 -19.26 -20.31 -27.25
N PHE A 3 -19.56 -19.53 -26.22
CA PHE A 3 -20.94 -19.17 -25.87
C PHE A 3 -21.24 -17.82 -26.52
N ASP A 4 -22.39 -17.74 -27.20
CA ASP A 4 -22.86 -16.54 -27.88
C ASP A 4 -23.07 -15.38 -26.89
N ASP A 5 -22.58 -14.19 -27.26
CA ASP A 5 -22.61 -12.94 -26.50
C ASP A 5 -24.02 -12.29 -26.39
N GLU A 6 -25.09 -12.93 -26.88
CA GLU A 6 -26.33 -12.23 -27.27
C GLU A 6 -27.48 -12.17 -26.24
N GLU A 7 -27.38 -12.77 -25.05
CA GLU A 7 -28.47 -12.69 -24.04
C GLU A 7 -27.98 -12.37 -22.62
N MET A 8 -27.08 -11.41 -22.48
CA MET A 8 -26.81 -10.77 -21.18
C MET A 8 -27.70 -9.54 -21.01
N ASP A 9 -28.36 -9.43 -19.85
CA ASP A 9 -29.02 -8.19 -19.43
C ASP A 9 -27.96 -7.08 -19.33
N VAL A 10 -27.95 -6.18 -20.32
CA VAL A 10 -26.92 -5.15 -20.53
C VAL A 10 -26.79 -4.21 -19.31
N ALA A 11 -27.81 -4.17 -18.46
CA ALA A 11 -27.94 -3.27 -17.31
C ALA A 11 -26.89 -3.48 -16.19
N GLU A 12 -26.20 -4.63 -16.12
CA GLU A 12 -25.24 -4.91 -15.04
C GLU A 12 -23.77 -5.07 -15.49
N ARG A 13 -23.48 -4.79 -16.75
CA ARG A 13 -22.12 -4.89 -17.29
C ARG A 13 -21.31 -3.63 -16.98
N ARG A 14 -20.08 -3.82 -16.49
CA ARG A 14 -19.13 -2.73 -16.18
C ARG A 14 -17.81 -2.98 -16.89
N GLU A 15 -17.30 -1.99 -17.61
CA GLU A 15 -15.99 -2.07 -18.26
C GLU A 15 -15.00 -1.15 -17.57
N GLY A 16 -13.79 -1.63 -17.34
CA GLY A 16 -12.77 -0.85 -16.65
C GLY A 16 -11.37 -1.10 -17.17
N TYR A 17 -10.50 -0.13 -16.93
CA TYR A 17 -9.06 -0.28 -17.05
C TYR A 17 -8.49 -0.44 -15.65
N GLY A 18 -7.99 -1.64 -15.35
CA GLY A 18 -7.45 -2.01 -14.06
C GLY A 18 -5.93 -2.08 -14.08
N PHE A 19 -5.30 -1.33 -13.18
CA PHE A 19 -3.91 -1.48 -12.78
C PHE A 19 -3.82 -2.52 -11.67
N ILE A 20 -2.94 -3.53 -11.78
CA ILE A 20 -2.73 -4.49 -10.69
C ILE A 20 -2.02 -3.77 -9.54
N GLU A 21 -2.82 -3.47 -8.51
CA GLU A 21 -2.37 -2.80 -7.30
C GLU A 21 -1.66 -3.76 -6.36
N SER A 22 -2.24 -4.94 -6.13
CA SER A 22 -1.57 -5.96 -5.32
C SER A 22 -1.93 -7.36 -5.76
N PHE A 23 -1.00 -8.27 -5.53
CA PHE A 23 -1.12 -9.67 -5.90
C PHE A 23 -0.63 -10.59 -4.78
N THR A 24 -1.55 -11.38 -4.21
CA THR A 24 -1.16 -12.39 -3.22
C THR A 24 -0.78 -13.69 -3.94
N LYS A 25 0.51 -14.02 -3.89
CA LYS A 25 1.03 -15.31 -4.35
C LYS A 25 0.51 -16.44 -3.45
N PRO A 26 0.17 -17.60 -4.02
CA PRO A 26 -0.16 -18.77 -3.22
C PRO A 26 1.09 -19.33 -2.55
N GLU A 27 0.95 -19.91 -1.36
CA GLU A 27 2.04 -20.63 -0.68
C GLU A 27 2.48 -21.87 -1.48
N ASP A 28 1.55 -22.51 -2.18
CA ASP A 28 1.78 -23.62 -3.10
C ASP A 28 1.99 -23.10 -4.53
N ALA A 29 3.08 -23.53 -5.19
CA ALA A 29 3.39 -23.20 -6.58
C ALA A 29 2.42 -23.83 -7.60
N SER A 30 1.44 -24.63 -7.16
CA SER A 30 0.38 -25.19 -7.98
C SER A 30 -0.43 -24.11 -8.73
N SER A 31 -0.66 -24.33 -10.03
CA SER A 31 -1.52 -23.46 -10.85
C SER A 31 -3.01 -23.49 -10.44
N TYR A 32 -3.38 -24.41 -9.56
CA TYR A 32 -4.71 -24.51 -8.94
C TYR A 32 -4.80 -23.80 -7.59
N ALA A 33 -3.69 -23.33 -7.04
CA ALA A 33 -3.70 -22.58 -5.81
C ALA A 33 -4.41 -21.23 -6.02
N ARG A 34 -5.17 -20.81 -5.00
CA ARG A 34 -5.99 -19.59 -5.08
C ARG A 34 -5.09 -18.37 -5.05
N ILE A 35 -5.35 -17.45 -5.96
CA ILE A 35 -4.70 -16.15 -6.03
C ILE A 35 -5.73 -15.05 -5.76
N ASN A 36 -5.26 -13.97 -5.14
CA ASN A 36 -6.01 -12.73 -4.98
C ASN A 36 -5.36 -11.65 -5.83
N ILE A 37 -6.14 -11.02 -6.70
CA ILE A 37 -5.72 -9.88 -7.50
C ILE A 37 -6.54 -8.68 -7.05
N VAL A 38 -5.88 -7.59 -6.69
CA VAL A 38 -6.53 -6.31 -6.44
C VAL A 38 -6.20 -5.38 -7.60
N LEU A 39 -7.23 -4.80 -8.19
CA LEU A 39 -7.14 -3.86 -9.30
C LEU A 39 -7.56 -2.48 -8.82
N ASP A 40 -6.73 -1.48 -9.13
CA ASP A 40 -7.07 -0.06 -9.08
C ASP A 40 -7.68 0.31 -10.46
N VAL A 41 -8.98 0.61 -10.49
CA VAL A 41 -9.78 0.64 -11.72
C VAL A 41 -10.34 2.03 -12.00
N VAL A 42 -10.24 2.45 -13.25
CA VAL A 42 -11.02 3.55 -13.83
C VAL A 42 -12.08 2.99 -14.78
N ASP A 43 -13.28 3.56 -14.77
CA ASP A 43 -14.35 3.24 -15.72
C ASP A 43 -13.89 3.52 -17.16
N ALA A 44 -13.91 2.48 -18.00
CA ALA A 44 -13.34 2.56 -19.35
C ALA A 44 -14.14 3.51 -20.25
N PRO A 45 -15.49 3.44 -20.32
CA PRO A 45 -16.28 4.40 -21.09
C PRO A 45 -16.06 5.86 -20.65
N ALA A 46 -16.02 6.14 -19.35
CA ALA A 46 -15.76 7.49 -18.85
C ALA A 46 -14.35 7.96 -19.18
N PHE A 47 -13.34 7.08 -19.11
CA PHE A 47 -11.97 7.40 -19.52
C PHE A 47 -11.88 7.69 -21.02
N ASP A 48 -12.40 6.80 -21.86
CA ASP A 48 -12.33 6.91 -23.32
C ASP A 48 -13.06 8.16 -23.85
N ASN A 49 -14.16 8.55 -23.20
CA ASN A 49 -14.92 9.74 -23.54
C ASN A 49 -14.38 11.03 -22.88
N GLY A 50 -13.28 10.95 -22.13
CA GLY A 50 -12.67 12.10 -21.44
C GLY A 50 -13.49 12.67 -20.27
N ILE A 51 -14.47 11.91 -19.76
CA ILE A 51 -15.29 12.30 -18.61
C ILE A 51 -14.49 12.14 -17.32
N ALA A 52 -13.65 11.09 -17.21
CA ALA A 52 -12.80 10.84 -16.04
C ALA A 52 -11.53 11.72 -15.97
N ASN A 53 -11.41 12.79 -16.77
CA ASN A 53 -10.19 13.60 -16.87
C ASN A 53 -9.76 14.25 -15.54
N ASP A 54 -10.71 14.53 -14.65
CA ASP A 54 -10.48 15.13 -13.34
C ASP A 54 -10.16 14.10 -12.24
N ARG A 55 -10.15 12.80 -12.56
CA ARG A 55 -10.00 11.70 -11.59
C ARG A 55 -11.12 11.74 -10.53
N SER A 56 -12.34 12.10 -10.92
CA SER A 56 -13.50 12.07 -10.03
C SER A 56 -13.69 10.68 -9.40
N PRO A 57 -13.95 10.58 -8.09
CA PRO A 57 -14.21 9.29 -7.44
C PRO A 57 -15.44 8.55 -8.00
N ASP A 58 -16.32 9.21 -8.75
CA ASP A 58 -17.48 8.60 -9.39
C ASP A 58 -17.12 7.63 -10.53
N HIS A 59 -15.86 7.67 -10.99
CA HIS A 59 -15.35 6.82 -12.07
C HIS A 59 -14.25 5.87 -11.62
N LEU A 60 -13.97 5.79 -10.32
CA LEU A 60 -12.88 5.00 -9.77
C LEU A 60 -13.42 3.92 -8.84
N SER A 61 -12.78 2.76 -8.86
CA SER A 61 -13.10 1.67 -7.94
C SER A 61 -11.87 0.82 -7.62
N MET A 62 -11.94 0.09 -6.51
CA MET A 62 -11.04 -1.01 -6.21
C MET A 62 -11.78 -2.32 -6.48
N VAL A 63 -11.17 -3.22 -7.25
CA VAL A 63 -11.77 -4.51 -7.60
C VAL A 63 -10.89 -5.64 -7.11
N ARG A 64 -11.41 -6.52 -6.26
CA ARG A 64 -10.74 -7.77 -5.90
C ARG A 64 -11.29 -8.92 -6.71
N VAL A 65 -10.41 -9.72 -7.28
CA VAL A 65 -10.73 -10.97 -7.97
C VAL A 65 -10.07 -12.14 -7.23
N MET A 66 -10.84 -13.19 -6.96
CA MET A 66 -10.30 -14.44 -6.43
C MET A 66 -10.43 -15.54 -7.49
N THR A 67 -9.31 -16.12 -7.89
CA THR A 67 -9.23 -17.08 -9.00
C THR A 67 -8.02 -18.01 -8.82
N THR A 68 -7.60 -18.71 -9.87
CA THR A 68 -6.34 -19.46 -9.95
C THR A 68 -5.65 -19.14 -11.28
N GLN A 69 -4.34 -19.35 -11.38
CA GLN A 69 -3.62 -19.17 -12.65
C GLN A 69 -4.21 -20.04 -13.76
N ASN A 70 -4.53 -21.31 -13.47
CA ASN A 70 -5.17 -22.21 -14.42
C ASN A 70 -6.52 -21.66 -14.94
N ARG A 71 -7.33 -21.04 -14.08
CA ARG A 71 -8.60 -20.42 -14.51
C ARG A 71 -8.38 -19.19 -15.38
N LEU A 72 -7.36 -18.39 -15.11
CA LEU A 72 -7.02 -17.24 -15.95
C LEU A 72 -6.59 -17.68 -17.35
N GLU A 73 -5.80 -18.75 -17.45
CA GLU A 73 -5.40 -19.33 -18.72
C GLU A 73 -6.60 -19.90 -19.48
N GLN A 74 -7.41 -20.75 -18.83
CA GLN A 74 -8.53 -21.43 -19.47
C GLN A 74 -9.64 -20.49 -19.94
N LEU A 75 -9.95 -19.44 -19.16
CA LEU A 75 -11.07 -18.54 -19.44
C LEU A 75 -10.66 -17.30 -20.23
N PHE A 76 -9.42 -16.83 -20.07
CA PHE A 76 -8.98 -15.54 -20.63
C PHE A 76 -7.68 -15.62 -21.44
N GLY A 77 -7.07 -16.80 -21.58
CA GLY A 77 -5.82 -16.98 -22.33
C GLY A 77 -4.59 -16.38 -21.66
N ILE A 78 -4.64 -16.07 -20.37
CA ILE A 78 -3.51 -15.51 -19.62
C ILE A 78 -2.64 -16.65 -19.08
N SER A 79 -1.69 -17.11 -19.90
CA SER A 79 -0.81 -18.25 -19.58
C SER A 79 0.38 -17.90 -18.68
N SER A 80 0.80 -16.63 -18.67
CA SER A 80 1.86 -16.16 -17.78
C SER A 80 1.29 -15.61 -16.47
N PRO A 81 2.04 -15.70 -15.35
CA PRO A 81 1.68 -15.02 -14.12
C PRO A 81 1.40 -13.54 -14.36
N VAL A 82 0.44 -13.01 -13.62
CA VAL A 82 0.20 -11.58 -13.52
C VAL A 82 1.11 -10.97 -12.47
N ASN A 83 1.50 -9.72 -12.67
CA ASN A 83 2.39 -9.00 -11.76
C ASN A 83 1.81 -7.64 -11.40
N GLU A 84 2.19 -7.14 -10.23
CA GLU A 84 1.93 -5.75 -9.84
C GLU A 84 2.50 -4.79 -10.89
N GLY A 85 1.80 -3.68 -11.11
CA GLY A 85 2.18 -2.72 -12.14
C GLY A 85 1.63 -3.00 -13.53
N GLU A 86 1.06 -4.19 -13.79
CA GLU A 86 0.47 -4.52 -15.09
C GLU A 86 -0.93 -3.92 -15.26
N TRP A 87 -1.28 -3.60 -16.51
CA TRP A 87 -2.58 -3.04 -16.88
C TRP A 87 -3.44 -4.03 -17.66
N PHE A 88 -4.73 -4.06 -17.33
CA PHE A 88 -5.72 -4.93 -17.94
C PHE A 88 -6.98 -4.15 -18.30
N LYS A 89 -7.61 -4.50 -19.43
CA LYS A 89 -9.02 -4.21 -19.67
C LYS A 89 -9.84 -5.33 -19.04
N ILE A 90 -10.80 -4.94 -18.21
CA ILE A 90 -11.68 -5.87 -17.51
C ILE A 90 -13.14 -5.62 -17.90
N VAL A 91 -13.94 -6.68 -17.83
CA VAL A 91 -15.40 -6.59 -17.87
C VAL A 91 -15.96 -7.38 -16.69
N LEU A 92 -16.84 -6.74 -15.93
CA LEU A 92 -17.54 -7.32 -14.79
C LEU A 92 -19.04 -7.40 -15.06
N GLY A 93 -19.71 -8.38 -14.46
CA GLY A 93 -21.17 -8.52 -14.50
C GLY A 93 -21.64 -9.78 -13.77
N VAL A 94 -22.94 -10.03 -13.70
CA VAL A 94 -23.49 -11.24 -13.07
C VAL A 94 -23.44 -12.40 -14.06
N TYR A 95 -22.45 -13.28 -13.90
CA TYR A 95 -22.26 -14.43 -14.78
C TYR A 95 -21.78 -15.65 -13.97
N PRO A 96 -22.71 -16.51 -13.54
CA PRO A 96 -22.38 -17.71 -12.77
C PRO A 96 -21.34 -18.58 -13.47
N GLY A 97 -20.43 -19.17 -12.70
CA GLY A 97 -19.34 -20.00 -13.23
C GLY A 97 -18.06 -19.22 -13.56
N MET A 98 -18.11 -17.89 -13.74
CA MET A 98 -16.92 -17.05 -13.89
C MET A 98 -16.28 -16.70 -12.52
N PRO A 99 -14.99 -16.34 -12.47
CA PRO A 99 -14.32 -15.95 -11.23
C PRO A 99 -15.07 -14.84 -10.49
N ARG A 100 -15.17 -14.93 -9.16
CA ARG A 100 -15.84 -13.93 -8.33
C ARG A 100 -15.01 -12.65 -8.30
N ALA A 101 -15.68 -11.53 -8.45
CA ALA A 101 -15.13 -10.19 -8.28
C ALA A 101 -15.94 -9.42 -7.22
N TRP A 102 -15.26 -8.60 -6.44
CA TRP A 102 -15.87 -7.68 -5.48
C TRP A 102 -15.41 -6.27 -5.80
N VAL A 103 -16.38 -5.40 -6.07
CA VAL A 103 -16.15 -4.01 -6.45
C VAL A 103 -16.45 -3.13 -5.25
N LEU A 104 -15.57 -2.18 -5.02
CA LEU A 104 -15.78 -1.09 -4.11
C LEU A 104 -15.55 0.23 -4.83
N GLU A 105 -16.61 1.02 -4.94
CA GLU A 105 -16.56 2.34 -5.55
C GLU A 105 -15.77 3.31 -4.68
N ALA A 106 -15.03 4.22 -5.32
CA ALA A 106 -14.39 5.34 -4.63
C ALA A 106 -15.39 6.41 -4.22
N ASN A 107 -16.59 6.42 -4.82
CA ASN A 107 -17.67 7.28 -4.39
C ASN A 107 -17.99 7.05 -2.90
N ASN A 108 -18.39 8.11 -2.20
CA ASN A 108 -18.58 8.09 -0.75
C ASN A 108 -17.33 7.59 0.02
N ASP A 109 -16.13 7.95 -0.44
CA ASP A 109 -14.86 7.63 0.20
C ASP A 109 -14.70 6.14 0.49
N TYR A 110 -15.10 5.29 -0.45
CA TYR A 110 -15.05 3.83 -0.31
C TYR A 110 -15.84 3.28 0.90
N GLY A 111 -16.76 4.07 1.45
CA GLY A 111 -17.64 3.68 2.55
C GLY A 111 -18.92 2.98 2.08
N GLY A 112 -19.11 2.80 0.77
CA GLY A 112 -20.26 2.15 0.16
C GLY A 112 -20.31 0.63 0.38
N ALA A 113 -21.42 0.03 -0.05
CA ALA A 113 -21.55 -1.43 -0.06
C ALA A 113 -20.60 -2.05 -1.10
N VAL A 114 -20.00 -3.18 -0.75
CA VAL A 114 -19.22 -4.00 -1.69
C VAL A 114 -20.18 -4.72 -2.63
N ILE A 115 -20.01 -4.52 -3.94
CA ILE A 115 -20.84 -5.11 -4.98
C ILE A 115 -20.17 -6.42 -5.44
N ALA A 116 -20.91 -7.53 -5.37
CA ALA A 116 -20.42 -8.83 -5.82
C ALA A 116 -20.81 -9.09 -7.27
N LEU A 117 -19.81 -9.27 -8.13
CA LEU A 117 -19.95 -9.57 -9.56
C LEU A 117 -19.06 -10.77 -9.94
N ASN A 118 -18.96 -11.03 -11.24
CA ASN A 118 -18.00 -11.96 -11.82
C ASN A 118 -17.09 -11.23 -12.81
N LEU A 119 -15.85 -11.73 -12.93
CA LEU A 119 -14.92 -11.30 -13.97
C LEU A 119 -15.26 -12.03 -15.28
N ILE A 120 -15.83 -11.30 -16.24
CA ILE A 120 -16.31 -11.83 -17.52
C ILE A 120 -15.22 -11.75 -18.59
N LYS A 121 -14.40 -10.70 -18.55
CA LYS A 121 -13.25 -10.52 -19.45
C LYS A 121 -12.07 -9.98 -18.68
N PHE A 122 -10.88 -10.47 -19.02
CA PHE A 122 -9.62 -10.05 -18.42
C PHE A 122 -8.52 -10.06 -19.48
N SER A 123 -8.21 -8.91 -20.06
CA SER A 123 -7.31 -8.81 -21.22
C SER A 123 -6.15 -7.87 -20.90
N ARG A 124 -4.92 -8.39 -20.96
CA ARG A 124 -3.70 -7.63 -20.71
C ARG A 124 -3.54 -6.53 -21.77
N LEU A 125 -3.29 -5.29 -21.34
CA LEU A 125 -3.09 -4.14 -22.24
C LEU A 125 -1.63 -3.98 -22.70
N GLY A 126 -0.67 -4.58 -22.00
CA GLY A 126 0.74 -4.62 -22.39
C GLY A 126 1.50 -5.73 -21.66
N GLY A 127 2.50 -6.33 -22.32
CA GLY A 127 3.31 -7.43 -21.77
C GLY A 127 4.65 -6.95 -21.19
N ALA A 128 5.12 -7.66 -20.17
CA ALA A 128 6.47 -7.50 -19.65
C ALA A 128 7.54 -7.92 -20.69
N PRO A 129 8.73 -7.28 -20.67
CA PRO A 129 9.07 -6.15 -19.82
C PRO A 129 8.48 -4.85 -20.40
N LEU A 130 8.02 -3.98 -19.50
CA LEU A 130 7.37 -2.67 -19.71
C LEU A 130 8.00 -1.73 -20.76
N ALA A 131 9.20 -2.02 -21.26
CA ALA A 131 9.96 -1.14 -22.17
C ALA A 131 9.62 -1.30 -23.66
N THR A 132 9.17 -2.48 -24.13
CA THR A 132 9.02 -2.74 -25.58
C THR A 132 7.58 -2.89 -26.06
N ALA A 133 6.64 -3.34 -25.21
CA ALA A 133 5.24 -3.48 -25.60
C ALA A 133 4.42 -2.17 -25.46
N ALA A 134 4.84 -1.24 -24.60
CA ALA A 134 4.13 0.01 -24.36
C ALA A 134 4.10 0.93 -25.59
N ALA A 135 5.11 0.85 -26.47
CA ALA A 135 5.24 1.74 -27.62
C ALA A 135 4.09 1.66 -28.65
N ASN A 136 3.27 0.60 -28.63
CA ASN A 136 2.24 0.37 -29.65
C ASN A 136 0.80 0.34 -29.11
N ASN A 137 0.56 0.50 -27.81
CA ASN A 137 -0.80 0.56 -27.25
C ASN A 137 -1.12 1.98 -26.79
N SER A 138 -1.85 2.74 -27.61
CA SER A 138 -2.24 4.12 -27.34
C SER A 138 -3.07 4.25 -26.06
N THR A 139 -3.95 3.29 -25.75
CA THR A 139 -4.74 3.28 -24.51
C THR A 139 -3.84 3.13 -23.29
N LEU A 140 -2.86 2.21 -23.32
CA LEU A 140 -1.92 2.05 -22.22
C LEU A 140 -1.08 3.31 -21.99
N ILE A 141 -0.58 3.92 -23.06
CA ILE A 141 0.18 5.18 -22.98
C ILE A 141 -0.70 6.29 -22.38
N ALA A 142 -1.96 6.38 -22.80
CA ALA A 142 -2.91 7.35 -22.26
C ALA A 142 -3.17 7.13 -20.77
N LEU A 143 -3.40 5.88 -20.33
CA LEU A 143 -3.60 5.53 -18.92
C LEU A 143 -2.38 5.85 -18.06
N GLN A 144 -1.18 5.50 -18.53
CA GLN A 144 0.07 5.79 -17.83
C GLN A 144 0.33 7.30 -17.72
N THR A 145 0.08 8.03 -18.81
CA THR A 145 0.19 9.50 -18.83
C THR A 145 -0.82 10.14 -17.91
N TRP A 146 -2.07 9.65 -17.90
CA TRP A 146 -3.13 10.14 -17.03
C TRP A 146 -2.87 9.79 -15.56
N CYS A 147 -2.21 8.68 -15.25
CA CYS A 147 -1.79 8.38 -13.88
C CYS A 147 -0.52 9.14 -13.45
N THR A 148 0.20 9.77 -14.38
CA THR A 148 1.42 10.53 -14.06
C THR A 148 1.07 11.92 -13.54
N VAL A 149 1.21 12.14 -12.24
CA VAL A 149 1.04 13.45 -11.62
C VAL A 149 2.39 14.14 -11.44
N ARG A 150 2.54 15.34 -12.01
CA ARG A 150 3.73 16.16 -11.79
C ARG A 150 3.71 16.76 -10.39
N ALA A 151 4.75 16.52 -9.62
CA ALA A 151 4.95 17.14 -8.32
C ALA A 151 6.39 17.65 -8.17
N ARG A 152 6.64 18.42 -7.11
CA ARG A 152 7.98 18.94 -6.83
C ARG A 152 8.91 17.77 -6.51
N SER A 153 10.16 17.85 -6.94
CA SER A 153 11.20 17.00 -6.35
C SER A 153 11.50 17.53 -4.95
N ALA A 154 11.52 16.63 -3.98
CA ALA A 154 12.02 16.94 -2.64
C ALA A 154 13.48 17.41 -2.78
N GLN A 155 13.80 18.55 -2.17
CA GLN A 155 15.14 19.09 -2.15
C GLN A 155 15.82 18.67 -0.85
N ALA A 156 17.08 18.23 -0.94
CA ALA A 156 17.88 17.95 0.25
C ALA A 156 17.92 19.21 1.13
N SER A 157 17.44 19.08 2.36
CA SER A 157 17.54 20.15 3.35
C SER A 157 18.88 20.05 4.08
N SER A 158 19.52 21.19 4.33
CA SER A 158 20.64 21.25 5.27
C SER A 158 20.10 21.04 6.68
N VAL A 159 20.28 19.84 7.20
CA VAL A 159 19.90 19.51 8.58
C VAL A 159 20.87 20.19 9.55
N GLN A 160 20.34 20.97 10.49
CA GLN A 160 21.15 21.54 11.57
C GLN A 160 21.59 20.41 12.54
N PRO A 161 22.87 20.37 12.93
CA PRO A 161 23.36 19.40 13.89
C PRO A 161 22.71 19.61 15.28
N GLY A 162 22.22 18.52 15.85
CA GLY A 162 21.62 18.45 17.18
C GLY A 162 21.16 17.02 17.46
N VAL A 163 20.78 16.68 18.69
CA VAL A 163 20.06 15.42 18.94
C VAL A 163 18.58 15.73 18.90
N ALA A 164 17.87 15.15 17.92
CA ALA A 164 16.42 15.17 17.92
C ALA A 164 15.91 13.95 18.70
N GLU A 165 14.87 14.15 19.50
CA GLU A 165 14.23 13.11 20.29
C GLU A 165 12.81 12.91 19.76
N PHE A 166 12.57 11.75 19.15
CA PHE A 166 11.27 11.35 18.65
C PHE A 166 10.91 9.97 19.14
N HIS A 167 9.61 9.72 19.24
CA HIS A 167 9.04 8.43 19.62
C HIS A 167 8.01 8.02 18.59
N VAL A 168 7.89 6.72 18.35
CA VAL A 168 6.94 6.20 17.37
C VAL A 168 5.80 5.49 18.08
N ARG A 169 4.58 5.84 17.71
CA ARG A 169 3.38 5.07 18.04
C ARG A 169 2.91 4.34 16.79
N VAL A 170 3.03 3.03 16.78
CA VAL A 170 2.44 2.17 15.75
C VAL A 170 0.99 1.95 16.13
N ALA A 171 0.07 2.52 15.34
CA ALA A 171 -1.36 2.46 15.65
C ALA A 171 -1.95 1.11 15.25
N ASP A 172 -2.88 0.60 16.06
CA ASP A 172 -3.73 -0.51 15.65
C ASP A 172 -4.75 -0.02 14.63
N VAL A 173 -4.46 -0.26 13.36
CA VAL A 173 -5.38 -0.08 12.24
C VAL A 173 -5.86 -1.42 11.68
N GLY A 174 -5.50 -2.55 12.29
CA GLY A 174 -5.68 -3.87 11.70
C GLY A 174 -4.59 -4.22 10.69
N HIS A 175 -4.95 -4.76 9.51
CA HIS A 175 -3.99 -5.20 8.48
C HIS A 175 -3.56 -4.05 7.56
N ALA A 176 -2.71 -3.15 8.08
CA ALA A 176 -2.08 -2.08 7.33
C ALA A 176 -0.99 -1.41 8.19
N ASN A 177 -0.20 -0.52 7.59
CA ASN A 177 0.80 0.28 8.30
C ASN A 177 0.28 1.68 8.65
N PHE A 178 0.39 2.08 9.91
CA PHE A 178 0.13 3.44 10.36
C PHE A 178 1.03 3.76 11.56
N SER A 179 1.99 4.66 11.37
CA SER A 179 2.89 5.09 12.44
C SER A 179 2.83 6.59 12.65
N ALA A 180 2.53 7.03 13.88
CA ALA A 180 2.58 8.43 14.27
C ALA A 180 3.91 8.75 14.97
N ILE A 181 4.53 9.86 14.62
CA ILE A 181 5.82 10.31 15.16
C ILE A 181 5.56 11.47 16.12
N HIS A 182 5.94 11.27 17.38
CA HIS A 182 5.69 12.18 18.49
C HIS A 182 6.99 12.81 19.01
N VAL A 183 6.90 14.01 19.59
CA VAL A 183 8.02 14.67 20.29
C VAL A 183 8.28 14.13 21.70
N ALA A 184 7.41 13.27 22.23
CA ALA A 184 7.53 12.63 23.54
C ALA A 184 6.72 11.31 23.54
N PRO A 185 7.04 10.33 24.40
CA PRO A 185 6.40 9.02 24.41
C PRO A 185 5.07 9.08 25.19
N SER A 186 4.14 9.91 24.71
CA SER A 186 2.83 10.13 25.34
C SER A 186 1.74 10.28 24.29
N PRO A 187 0.54 9.67 24.49
CA PRO A 187 -0.62 9.85 23.61
C PRO A 187 -1.06 11.29 23.41
N THR A 188 -0.76 12.18 24.36
CA THR A 188 -1.09 13.61 24.28
C THR A 188 0.05 14.46 23.72
N ALA A 189 1.22 13.86 23.46
CA ALA A 189 2.35 14.58 22.88
C ALA A 189 2.05 14.97 21.44
N LYS A 190 2.55 16.15 21.04
CA LYS A 190 2.40 16.66 19.68
C LYS A 190 2.94 15.65 18.66
N ILE A 191 2.12 15.35 17.65
CA ILE A 191 2.52 14.62 16.45
C ILE A 191 3.22 15.60 15.51
N VAL A 192 4.41 15.22 15.03
CA VAL A 192 5.16 16.01 14.02
C VAL A 192 4.98 15.48 12.61
N GLY A 193 4.64 14.20 12.48
CA GLY A 193 4.33 13.58 11.21
C GLY A 193 3.95 12.12 11.34
N TYR A 194 3.74 11.49 10.19
CA TYR A 194 3.33 10.11 10.06
C TYR A 194 4.26 9.36 9.10
N PHE A 195 4.40 8.05 9.29
CA PHE A 195 4.98 7.14 8.32
C PHE A 195 3.95 6.09 7.93
N ASP A 196 3.57 6.11 6.65
CA ASP A 196 2.33 5.53 6.13
C ASP A 196 1.10 5.99 6.92
N VAL A 197 -0.04 5.99 6.23
CA VAL A 197 -1.34 6.33 6.82
C VAL A 197 -2.39 5.35 6.32
N GLY A 198 -2.01 4.09 6.49
CA GLY A 198 -2.70 2.94 5.99
C GLY A 198 -3.87 2.49 6.82
N GLY A 199 -4.80 1.85 6.15
CA GLY A 199 -5.95 1.17 6.71
C GLY A 199 -6.19 -0.10 5.89
N PRO A 200 -6.78 -1.14 6.50
CA PRO A 200 -6.88 -2.44 5.90
C PRO A 200 -7.70 -2.34 4.64
N MET A 201 -7.24 -3.04 3.60
CA MET A 201 -8.02 -3.22 2.39
C MET A 201 -9.44 -3.63 2.77
N TYR A 202 -10.43 -3.06 2.09
CA TYR A 202 -11.83 -3.13 2.54
C TYR A 202 -12.39 -4.54 2.64
N PHE A 203 -11.81 -5.51 1.96
CA PHE A 203 -12.17 -6.93 2.13
C PHE A 203 -11.79 -7.49 3.52
N HIS A 204 -11.00 -6.74 4.28
CA HIS A 204 -10.49 -7.01 5.63
C HIS A 204 -10.87 -5.89 6.62
N HIS A 205 -11.85 -5.04 6.28
CA HIS A 205 -12.30 -3.91 7.12
C HIS A 205 -12.72 -4.32 8.54
N ARG A 206 -13.09 -5.60 8.75
CA ARG A 206 -13.45 -6.15 10.07
C ARG A 206 -12.30 -6.11 11.07
N THR A 207 -11.07 -5.96 10.58
CA THR A 207 -9.86 -5.87 11.40
C THR A 207 -9.54 -4.44 11.83
N PHE A 208 -10.19 -3.44 11.22
CA PHE A 208 -10.09 -2.05 11.63
C PHE A 208 -10.81 -1.84 12.98
N PRO A 209 -10.26 -1.02 13.90
CA PRO A 209 -10.90 -0.76 15.19
C PRO A 209 -12.25 -0.05 15.02
N LYS A 210 -13.23 -0.42 15.85
CA LYS A 210 -14.56 0.22 15.86
C LYS A 210 -14.51 1.69 16.27
N SER A 211 -13.58 2.03 17.17
CA SER A 211 -13.30 3.39 17.61
C SER A 211 -11.92 3.79 17.16
N PHE A 212 -11.82 4.87 16.38
CA PHE A 212 -10.57 5.37 15.84
C PHE A 212 -10.49 6.89 16.00
N GLY A 213 -9.75 7.32 17.02
CA GLY A 213 -9.68 8.73 17.45
C GLY A 213 -8.62 9.58 16.75
N ASP A 214 -7.74 8.97 15.94
CA ASP A 214 -6.63 9.67 15.28
C ASP A 214 -7.03 10.79 14.32
N PRO A 215 -8.23 10.81 13.68
CA PRO A 215 -8.66 11.97 12.92
C PRO A 215 -8.63 13.28 13.73
N ALA A 216 -8.87 13.22 15.05
CA ALA A 216 -8.83 14.38 15.93
C ALA A 216 -7.42 14.78 16.39
N LEU A 217 -6.40 13.96 16.08
CA LEU A 217 -4.99 14.18 16.46
C LEU A 217 -4.14 14.71 15.31
N ILE A 218 -4.72 14.86 14.10
CA ILE A 218 -4.00 15.38 12.94
C ILE A 218 -3.54 16.82 13.23
N PRO A 219 -2.23 17.11 13.17
CA PRO A 219 -1.72 18.45 13.43
C PRO A 219 -2.06 19.40 12.28
N ASP A 220 -2.13 20.70 12.56
CA ASP A 220 -2.34 21.74 11.54
C ASP A 220 -1.16 21.81 10.54
N SER A 221 0.03 21.40 10.98
CA SER A 221 1.25 21.37 10.18
C SER A 221 2.10 20.16 10.55
N GLY A 222 2.71 19.52 9.56
CA GLY A 222 3.54 18.35 9.74
C GLY A 222 3.79 17.68 8.40
N PHE A 223 4.15 16.39 8.44
CA PHE A 223 4.39 15.62 7.24
C PHE A 223 3.76 14.23 7.26
N VAL A 224 3.63 13.64 6.06
CA VAL A 224 3.44 12.21 5.85
C VAL A 224 4.62 11.72 5.00
N ALA A 225 5.38 10.76 5.51
CA ALA A 225 6.37 10.02 4.75
C ALA A 225 5.72 8.70 4.29
N LEU A 226 5.55 8.53 2.99
CA LEU A 226 4.93 7.36 2.40
C LEU A 226 6.03 6.38 1.96
N SER A 227 5.91 5.11 2.35
CA SER A 227 6.84 4.06 1.96
C SER A 227 6.71 3.73 0.47
N HIS A 228 5.49 3.50 0.00
CA HIS A 228 5.14 3.20 -1.40
C HIS A 228 3.65 3.43 -1.66
N TRP A 229 3.23 3.34 -2.93
CA TRP A 229 1.89 3.73 -3.39
C TRP A 229 0.86 2.61 -3.44
N ASP A 230 0.92 1.66 -2.52
CA ASP A 230 -0.14 0.67 -2.36
C ASP A 230 -1.29 1.25 -1.52
N PHE A 231 -2.52 0.93 -1.90
CA PHE A 231 -3.74 1.52 -1.37
C PHE A 231 -3.80 1.47 0.16
N ASP A 232 -3.44 0.33 0.76
CA ASP A 232 -3.41 0.11 2.19
C ASP A 232 -2.30 0.86 2.94
N HIS A 233 -1.43 1.62 2.26
CA HIS A 233 -0.42 2.50 2.88
C HIS A 233 -0.84 3.97 2.92
N TYR A 234 -1.87 4.37 2.15
CA TYR A 234 -2.39 5.74 2.13
C TYR A 234 -3.90 5.86 2.34
N SER A 235 -4.63 4.74 2.41
CA SER A 235 -6.09 4.70 2.35
C SER A 235 -6.80 5.58 3.39
N LEU A 236 -6.23 5.81 4.58
CA LEU A 236 -6.87 6.68 5.57
C LEU A 236 -6.90 8.14 5.12
N ALA A 237 -5.94 8.59 4.31
CA ALA A 237 -5.92 9.95 3.78
C ALA A 237 -7.09 10.21 2.81
N VAL A 238 -7.60 9.19 2.12
CA VAL A 238 -8.75 9.32 1.21
C VAL A 238 -10.08 8.88 1.85
N THR A 239 -10.04 8.29 3.04
CA THR A 239 -11.22 7.82 3.77
C THR A 239 -11.48 8.61 5.06
N LYS A 240 -11.00 8.10 6.19
CA LYS A 240 -11.38 8.52 7.55
C LYS A 240 -10.57 9.72 8.06
N MET A 241 -9.45 10.04 7.42
CA MET A 241 -8.46 11.02 7.88
C MET A 241 -8.09 12.02 6.77
N LYS A 242 -9.09 12.62 6.10
CA LYS A 242 -8.86 13.60 5.02
C LYS A 242 -7.99 14.80 5.42
N GLY A 243 -7.92 15.13 6.71
CA GLY A 243 -7.01 16.16 7.23
C GLY A 243 -5.54 15.88 6.89
N LEU A 244 -5.14 14.62 6.69
CA LEU A 244 -3.78 14.24 6.27
C LEU A 244 -3.40 14.83 4.91
N GLN A 245 -4.38 15.11 4.04
CA GLN A 245 -4.14 15.75 2.74
C GLN A 245 -3.64 17.19 2.88
N ASN A 246 -3.74 17.80 4.06
CA ASN A 246 -3.25 19.15 4.34
C ASN A 246 -1.78 19.20 4.78
N LEU A 247 -1.18 18.06 5.10
CA LEU A 247 0.22 17.94 5.51
C LEU A 247 1.15 17.93 4.30
N THR A 248 2.46 18.11 4.53
CA THR A 248 3.48 17.91 3.50
C THR A 248 3.71 16.42 3.26
N TRP A 249 3.61 15.95 2.02
CA TRP A 249 3.86 14.55 1.68
C TRP A 249 5.24 14.37 1.05
N TYR A 250 5.97 13.37 1.55
CA TYR A 250 7.21 12.85 0.97
C TYR A 250 6.94 11.42 0.53
N ALA A 251 7.00 11.17 -0.78
CA ALA A 251 6.64 9.86 -1.34
C ALA A 251 7.59 9.47 -2.47
N PRO A 252 7.75 8.17 -2.78
CA PRO A 252 8.51 7.74 -3.95
C PRO A 252 7.86 8.19 -5.26
N ASP A 253 8.69 8.38 -6.28
CA ASP A 253 8.26 8.57 -7.67
C ASP A 253 8.14 7.20 -8.35
N GLN A 254 7.00 6.54 -8.16
CA GLN A 254 6.72 5.21 -8.70
C GLN A 254 5.49 5.26 -9.62
N PRO A 255 5.36 4.31 -10.57
CA PRO A 255 4.11 4.10 -11.29
C PRO A 255 2.96 3.81 -10.33
N VAL A 256 1.79 4.37 -10.63
CA VAL A 256 0.59 4.22 -9.79
C VAL A 256 -0.65 3.95 -10.64
N GLY A 257 -1.68 3.39 -10.00
CA GLY A 257 -3.01 3.27 -10.57
C GLY A 257 -3.87 4.54 -10.42
N PRO A 258 -5.11 4.50 -10.96
CA PRO A 258 -6.05 5.61 -10.95
C PRO A 258 -6.34 6.26 -9.58
N ASN A 259 -6.58 5.47 -8.54
CA ASN A 259 -6.93 5.96 -7.20
C ASN A 259 -5.74 6.62 -6.50
N ALA A 260 -4.53 6.07 -6.65
CA ALA A 260 -3.30 6.70 -6.16
C ALA A 260 -3.01 8.01 -6.92
N ALA A 261 -3.17 8.05 -8.24
CA ALA A 261 -3.03 9.27 -9.05
C ALA A 261 -4.04 10.36 -8.63
N ARG A 262 -5.25 9.97 -8.23
CA ARG A 262 -6.23 10.89 -7.64
C ARG A 262 -5.71 11.51 -6.35
N LEU A 263 -5.20 10.71 -5.40
CA LEU A 263 -4.63 11.26 -4.17
C LEU A 263 -3.45 12.19 -4.49
N GLN A 264 -2.53 11.79 -5.36
CA GLN A 264 -1.41 12.65 -5.78
C GLN A 264 -1.89 14.02 -6.30
N THR A 265 -2.98 14.04 -7.07
CA THR A 265 -3.62 15.28 -7.55
C THR A 265 -4.22 16.12 -6.41
N LEU A 266 -4.92 15.48 -5.46
CA LEU A 266 -5.52 16.16 -4.29
C LEU A 266 -4.46 16.79 -3.38
N LEU A 267 -3.29 16.16 -3.26
CA LEU A 267 -2.17 16.69 -2.49
C LEU A 267 -1.60 17.97 -3.12
N GLY A 268 -1.65 18.09 -4.45
CA GLY A 268 -1.21 19.28 -5.19
C GLY A 268 0.22 19.71 -4.82
N THR A 269 0.40 20.95 -4.39
CA THR A 269 1.72 21.50 -4.04
C THR A 269 2.32 20.91 -2.76
N ARG A 270 1.56 20.09 -2.01
CA ARG A 270 2.04 19.44 -0.79
C ARG A 270 2.76 18.13 -1.06
N LEU A 271 2.61 17.55 -2.26
CA LEU A 271 3.34 16.36 -2.67
C LEU A 271 4.77 16.70 -3.11
N ASN A 272 5.74 16.02 -2.51
CA ASN A 272 7.15 16.09 -2.86
C ASN A 272 7.67 14.68 -3.14
N TYR A 273 8.11 14.45 -4.36
CA TYR A 273 8.71 13.18 -4.75
C TYR A 273 10.16 13.08 -4.27
N VAL A 274 10.47 12.00 -3.56
CA VAL A 274 11.81 11.66 -3.13
C VAL A 274 12.44 10.75 -4.18
N ARG A 275 13.54 11.22 -4.79
CA ARG A 275 14.25 10.57 -5.90
C ARG A 275 15.73 10.32 -5.59
N MET A 276 16.06 10.14 -4.32
CA MET A 276 17.44 10.02 -3.87
C MET A 276 17.57 8.86 -2.88
N PRO A 277 18.71 8.15 -2.86
CA PRO A 277 18.88 6.97 -2.00
C PRO A 277 18.67 7.27 -0.51
N THR A 278 18.93 8.50 -0.09
CA THR A 278 18.72 8.97 1.27
C THR A 278 18.14 10.37 1.24
N PHE A 279 17.15 10.64 2.10
CA PHE A 279 16.50 11.94 2.19
C PHE A 279 16.22 12.30 3.65
N HIS A 280 16.70 13.46 4.09
CA HIS A 280 16.43 13.96 5.42
C HIS A 280 15.18 14.84 5.42
N ILE A 281 14.13 14.37 6.12
CA ILE A 281 12.93 15.18 6.38
C ILE A 281 13.26 16.26 7.40
N ALA A 282 13.94 15.86 8.48
CA ALA A 282 14.43 16.72 9.54
C ALA A 282 15.63 16.05 10.22
N ASN A 283 16.23 16.76 11.20
CA ASN A 283 17.21 16.13 12.06
C ASN A 283 16.60 14.94 12.79
N GLY A 284 17.24 13.76 12.72
CA GLY A 284 16.72 12.52 13.31
C GLY A 284 15.57 11.84 12.56
N LEU A 285 15.15 12.34 11.39
CA LEU A 285 14.12 11.73 10.55
C LEU A 285 14.65 11.57 9.11
N GLN A 286 14.95 10.33 8.72
CA GLN A 286 15.64 10.06 7.46
C GLN A 286 15.00 8.90 6.69
N MET A 287 14.60 9.18 5.45
CA MET A 287 14.11 8.17 4.51
C MET A 287 15.28 7.52 3.78
N TRP A 288 15.19 6.21 3.57
CA TRP A 288 16.18 5.41 2.84
C TRP A 288 15.49 4.59 1.77
N GLN A 289 15.95 4.72 0.53
CA GLN A 289 15.38 4.01 -0.59
C GLN A 289 15.79 2.53 -0.55
N GLY A 290 14.84 1.63 -0.73
CA GLY A 290 15.09 0.21 -0.92
C GLY A 290 15.81 -0.08 -2.24
N SER A 291 16.56 -1.19 -2.28
CA SER A 291 17.37 -1.58 -3.45
C SER A 291 16.61 -2.42 -4.49
N GLY A 292 15.30 -2.61 -4.32
CA GLY A 292 14.45 -3.35 -5.26
C GLY A 292 14.40 -2.73 -6.65
N ALA A 293 13.97 -3.52 -7.63
CA ALA A 293 13.78 -3.02 -8.99
C ALA A 293 12.69 -1.93 -9.04
N PRO A 294 12.75 -0.94 -9.94
CA PRO A 294 11.73 0.11 -10.03
C PRO A 294 10.30 -0.38 -10.30
N SER A 295 10.15 -1.60 -10.85
CA SER A 295 8.86 -2.26 -11.05
C SER A 295 8.33 -3.00 -9.83
N ASP A 296 9.15 -3.15 -8.78
CA ASP A 296 8.79 -3.75 -7.49
C ASP A 296 8.60 -2.60 -6.50
N ARG A 297 7.36 -2.11 -6.37
CA ARG A 297 7.07 -0.91 -5.56
C ARG A 297 7.43 -1.13 -4.10
N ASN A 298 7.23 -2.34 -3.60
CA ASN A 298 7.42 -2.70 -2.20
C ASN A 298 8.91 -2.63 -1.85
N ASN A 299 9.78 -3.23 -2.67
CA ASN A 299 11.21 -3.26 -2.39
C ASN A 299 11.99 -2.04 -2.92
N SER A 300 11.42 -1.22 -3.81
CA SER A 300 12.01 0.04 -4.29
C SER A 300 11.47 1.30 -3.59
N GLY A 301 10.53 1.13 -2.67
CA GLY A 301 9.98 2.19 -1.82
C GLY A 301 10.98 2.73 -0.80
N TYR A 302 10.49 3.35 0.27
CA TYR A 302 11.31 3.93 1.32
C TYR A 302 11.01 3.35 2.69
N VAL A 303 12.07 3.14 3.47
CA VAL A 303 12.00 2.98 4.93
C VAL A 303 12.29 4.31 5.60
N LEU A 304 11.83 4.50 6.84
CA LEU A 304 12.13 5.68 7.65
C LEU A 304 12.90 5.29 8.91
N THR A 305 14.05 5.91 9.16
CA THR A 305 14.69 5.88 10.47
C THR A 305 14.25 7.10 11.30
N VAL A 306 13.86 6.82 12.54
CA VAL A 306 13.44 7.80 13.54
C VAL A 306 14.41 7.71 14.71
N ARG A 307 15.15 8.78 14.98
CA ARG A 307 16.19 8.81 16.01
C ARG A 307 15.66 9.30 17.34
N ASN A 308 16.13 8.66 18.41
CA ASN A 308 16.04 9.13 19.79
C ASN A 308 17.43 9.13 20.44
N HIS A 309 17.50 9.33 21.76
CA HIS A 309 18.77 9.30 22.51
C HIS A 309 19.40 7.90 22.65
N SER A 310 18.61 6.83 22.55
CA SER A 310 19.04 5.44 22.72
C SER A 310 19.48 4.77 21.41
N GLY A 311 19.03 5.27 20.26
CA GLY A 311 19.33 4.74 18.93
C GLY A 311 18.24 5.11 17.91
N GLU A 312 18.00 4.22 16.96
CA GLU A 312 17.04 4.43 15.88
C GLU A 312 15.90 3.41 15.91
N THR A 313 14.69 3.88 15.62
CA THR A 313 13.54 3.08 15.26
C THR A 313 13.46 3.00 13.74
N LEU A 314 13.40 1.79 13.19
CA LEU A 314 13.21 1.56 11.75
C LEU A 314 11.75 1.27 11.43
N LEU A 315 11.17 2.04 10.52
CA LEU A 315 9.83 1.80 9.97
C LEU A 315 9.96 1.32 8.53
N THR A 316 9.61 0.06 8.26
CA THR A 316 10.02 -0.62 7.03
C THR A 316 9.07 -0.42 5.85
N GLY A 317 7.80 -0.06 6.10
CA GLY A 317 6.76 -0.29 5.10
C GLY A 317 6.80 -1.77 4.70
N ASP A 318 6.88 -2.06 3.41
CA ASP A 318 7.05 -3.43 2.88
C ASP A 318 8.38 -3.67 2.17
N VAL A 319 9.39 -2.84 2.44
CA VAL A 319 10.74 -3.11 1.98
C VAL A 319 11.28 -4.32 2.75
N SER A 320 11.58 -5.41 2.02
CA SER A 320 12.21 -6.59 2.60
C SER A 320 13.58 -6.25 3.18
N TYR A 321 13.99 -6.89 4.28
CA TYR A 321 15.23 -6.59 5.01
C TYR A 321 16.49 -6.66 4.13
N GLN A 322 16.53 -7.58 3.17
CA GLN A 322 17.64 -7.69 2.20
C GLN A 322 17.77 -6.46 1.27
N HIS A 323 16.69 -5.71 1.09
CA HIS A 323 16.64 -4.50 0.26
C HIS A 323 16.83 -3.21 1.06
N ILE A 324 16.87 -3.28 2.39
CA ILE A 324 17.12 -2.12 3.24
C ILE A 324 18.62 -1.78 3.22
N PRO A 325 18.99 -0.51 2.93
CA PRO A 325 20.38 -0.09 2.98
C PRO A 325 21.01 -0.31 4.37
N ALA A 326 22.24 -0.83 4.42
CA ALA A 326 22.94 -1.12 5.68
C ALA A 326 23.08 0.11 6.62
N GLY A 327 23.11 1.33 6.05
CA GLY A 327 23.11 2.56 6.85
C GLY A 327 21.85 2.75 7.69
N ALA A 328 20.70 2.25 7.24
CA ALA A 328 19.43 2.36 7.95
C ALA A 328 19.28 1.34 9.09
N THR A 329 20.19 0.36 9.21
CA THR A 329 20.10 -0.74 10.19
C THR A 329 21.22 -0.70 11.24
N ALA A 330 22.10 0.28 11.19
CA ALA A 330 23.34 0.29 11.98
C ALA A 330 23.14 0.52 13.49
N THR A 331 22.11 1.27 13.90
CA THR A 331 21.93 1.69 15.31
C THR A 331 20.54 1.37 15.87
N LEU A 332 19.93 0.30 15.38
CA LEU A 332 18.54 0.01 15.71
C LEU A 332 18.33 -0.42 17.15
N THR A 333 17.38 0.24 17.80
CA THR A 333 16.85 -0.15 19.12
C THR A 333 15.38 -0.56 19.04
N ALA A 334 14.71 -0.18 17.95
CA ALA A 334 13.35 -0.59 17.68
C ALA A 334 13.04 -0.79 16.19
N LEU A 335 11.99 -1.55 15.93
CA LEU A 335 11.58 -1.98 14.59
C LEU A 335 10.05 -2.02 14.47
N CYS A 336 9.48 -1.35 13.48
CA CYS A 336 8.15 -1.67 13.00
C CYS A 336 8.28 -2.74 11.93
N ILE A 337 7.74 -3.93 12.19
CA ILE A 337 7.77 -5.07 11.28
C ILE A 337 6.84 -4.79 10.11
N ALA A 338 7.29 -5.15 8.91
CA ALA A 338 6.52 -5.02 7.67
C ALA A 338 5.18 -5.74 7.73
N HIS A 339 4.18 -5.19 7.04
CA HIS A 339 2.85 -5.77 6.99
C HIS A 339 2.78 -6.92 5.97
N HIS A 340 3.24 -6.68 4.74
CA HIS A 340 3.35 -7.69 3.67
C HIS A 340 4.69 -8.43 3.72
N GLY A 341 5.71 -7.86 4.36
CA GLY A 341 7.04 -8.46 4.52
C GLY A 341 7.14 -9.61 5.55
N GLY A 342 6.04 -10.29 5.89
CA GLY A 342 6.13 -11.51 6.69
C GLY A 342 6.79 -12.65 5.90
N SER A 343 6.23 -12.96 4.73
CA SER A 343 6.75 -14.02 3.86
C SER A 343 7.83 -13.49 2.92
N GLY A 344 9.06 -13.95 3.12
CA GLY A 344 10.16 -13.69 2.20
C GLY A 344 10.88 -12.35 2.38
N ALA A 345 10.65 -11.59 3.46
CA ALA A 345 11.43 -10.38 3.73
C ALA A 345 12.91 -10.62 4.08
N GLY A 346 13.33 -11.90 4.17
CA GLY A 346 14.65 -12.27 4.60
C GLY A 346 14.83 -12.15 6.11
N ASN A 347 16.08 -12.20 6.56
CA ASN A 347 16.38 -12.15 7.99
C ASN A 347 16.28 -10.71 8.52
N PRO A 348 15.60 -10.47 9.65
CA PRO A 348 15.53 -9.15 10.26
C PRO A 348 16.93 -8.68 10.70
N PRO A 349 17.16 -7.35 10.74
CA PRO A 349 18.39 -6.81 11.31
C PRO A 349 18.49 -7.18 12.79
N VAL A 350 19.72 -7.25 13.30
CA VAL A 350 19.98 -7.49 14.72
C VAL A 350 19.92 -6.15 15.47
N PRO A 351 19.21 -6.05 16.61
CA PRO A 351 19.21 -4.85 17.43
C PRO A 351 20.60 -4.56 18.00
N LEU A 352 20.96 -3.27 18.15
CA LEU A 352 22.28 -2.78 18.53
C LEU A 352 22.87 -3.47 19.78
N MET A 353 22.03 -3.74 20.79
CA MET A 353 22.43 -4.33 22.07
C MET A 353 22.03 -5.81 22.19
N GLY A 354 21.74 -6.49 21.08
CA GLY A 354 21.23 -7.87 21.08
C GLY A 354 19.80 -8.01 21.61
N SER A 355 19.17 -6.90 22.02
CA SER A 355 17.74 -6.84 22.33
C SER A 355 17.16 -5.49 21.92
N GLY A 356 15.95 -5.50 21.35
CA GLY A 356 15.22 -4.31 20.92
C GLY A 356 13.71 -4.49 20.98
N ALA A 357 12.94 -3.40 20.90
CA ALA A 357 11.49 -3.47 20.82
C ALA A 357 11.03 -3.65 19.38
N ALA A 358 10.01 -4.46 19.12
CA ALA A 358 9.40 -4.52 17.80
C ALA A 358 7.89 -4.41 17.88
N ALA A 359 7.30 -3.66 16.97
CA ALA A 359 5.85 -3.54 16.83
C ALA A 359 5.43 -4.13 15.50
N VAL A 360 4.24 -4.72 15.48
CA VAL A 360 3.67 -5.25 14.24
C VAL A 360 2.17 -4.97 14.20
N SER A 361 1.74 -4.32 13.12
CA SER A 361 0.34 -3.98 12.92
C SER A 361 -0.35 -5.08 12.13
N PHE A 362 -1.17 -5.89 12.80
CA PHE A 362 -2.06 -6.86 12.17
C PHE A 362 -3.24 -7.16 13.10
N GLY A 363 -4.44 -7.37 12.55
CA GLY A 363 -5.67 -7.60 13.34
C GLY A 363 -6.14 -9.05 13.35
N LEU A 364 -7.16 -9.39 14.15
CA LEU A 364 -7.88 -10.67 14.01
C LEU A 364 -9.28 -10.50 13.40
N PRO A 365 -9.72 -11.47 12.56
CA PRO A 365 -8.94 -12.62 12.07
C PRO A 365 -7.88 -12.21 11.03
N ASN A 366 -6.68 -12.80 11.12
CA ASN A 366 -5.64 -12.64 10.10
C ASN A 366 -5.92 -13.53 8.90
N LEU A 367 -6.68 -12.98 7.94
CA LEU A 367 -7.01 -13.64 6.68
C LEU A 367 -5.96 -13.39 5.57
N TYR A 368 -5.01 -12.49 5.81
CA TYR A 368 -3.88 -12.26 4.91
C TYR A 368 -2.76 -13.27 5.13
N HIS A 369 -2.79 -13.99 6.26
CA HIS A 369 -1.74 -14.92 6.70
C HIS A 369 -0.37 -14.26 6.88
N HIS A 370 -0.26 -12.93 6.79
CA HIS A 370 0.98 -12.19 7.01
C HIS A 370 0.72 -10.93 7.85
N PRO A 371 1.65 -10.60 8.77
CA PRO A 371 2.73 -11.47 9.24
C PRO A 371 2.17 -12.72 9.94
N ASN A 372 2.84 -13.87 9.79
CA ASN A 372 2.45 -15.10 10.49
C ASN A 372 3.30 -15.32 11.75
N TRP A 373 2.88 -16.26 12.59
CA TRP A 373 3.59 -16.56 13.84
C TRP A 373 5.03 -17.03 13.62
N ALA A 374 5.33 -17.78 12.56
CA ALA A 374 6.69 -18.20 12.26
C ALA A 374 7.59 -16.99 11.92
N ASP A 375 7.06 -16.01 11.19
CA ASP A 375 7.78 -14.76 10.90
C ASP A 375 8.06 -14.01 12.21
N LEU A 376 7.10 -13.93 13.13
CA LEU A 376 7.29 -13.27 14.42
C LEU A 376 8.32 -14.02 15.30
N ASP A 377 8.34 -15.36 15.25
CA ASP A 377 9.33 -16.18 15.94
C ASP A 377 10.75 -15.95 15.40
N ILE A 378 10.91 -15.73 14.09
CA ILE A 378 12.19 -15.32 13.50
C ILE A 378 12.64 -13.98 14.11
N HIS A 379 11.76 -12.99 14.23
CA HIS A 379 12.13 -11.71 14.86
C HIS A 379 12.54 -11.90 16.32
N ALA A 380 11.81 -12.71 17.08
CA ALA A 380 12.16 -13.04 18.45
C ALA A 380 13.52 -13.74 18.56
N HIS A 381 13.84 -14.65 17.63
CA HIS A 381 15.13 -15.32 17.55
C HIS A 381 16.30 -14.35 17.34
N TYR A 382 16.09 -13.28 16.55
CA TYR A 382 17.08 -12.23 16.32
C TYR A 382 17.18 -11.18 17.45
N GLY A 383 16.44 -11.37 18.55
CA GLY A 383 16.52 -10.53 19.76
C GLY A 383 15.42 -9.48 19.88
N TRP A 384 14.42 -9.47 19.00
CA TRP A 384 13.32 -8.52 19.05
C TRP A 384 12.23 -8.94 20.06
N LYS A 385 11.81 -8.00 20.90
CA LYS A 385 10.63 -8.14 21.76
C LYS A 385 9.39 -7.69 20.97
N VAL A 386 8.80 -8.63 20.25
CA VAL A 386 7.67 -8.39 19.35
C VAL A 386 6.39 -8.12 20.16
N GLN A 387 5.72 -7.02 19.83
CA GLN A 387 4.43 -6.61 20.37
C GLN A 387 3.44 -6.41 19.21
N PRO A 388 2.40 -7.24 19.09
CA PRO A 388 1.33 -6.98 18.13
C PRO A 388 0.48 -5.80 18.60
N THR A 389 0.04 -4.96 17.66
CA THR A 389 -0.93 -3.89 17.99
C THR A 389 -2.33 -4.43 18.25
N PHE A 390 -2.61 -5.67 17.81
CA PHE A 390 -3.84 -6.34 18.15
C PHE A 390 -3.79 -6.95 19.55
N VAL A 391 -4.77 -6.61 20.38
CA VAL A 391 -4.96 -7.16 21.73
C VAL A 391 -6.21 -8.05 21.80
N ALA A 392 -7.34 -7.59 21.27
CA ALA A 392 -8.60 -8.33 21.20
C ALA A 392 -9.47 -7.82 20.03
N PRO A 393 -10.46 -8.61 19.54
CA PRO A 393 -11.33 -8.17 18.47
C PRO A 393 -11.99 -6.83 18.83
N ALA A 394 -11.75 -5.80 18.01
CA ALA A 394 -12.25 -4.44 18.18
C ALA A 394 -11.71 -3.64 19.38
N VAL A 395 -10.65 -4.08 20.06
CA VAL A 395 -9.92 -3.28 21.07
C VAL A 395 -8.58 -2.85 20.50
N ARG A 396 -8.41 -1.54 20.44
CA ARG A 396 -7.21 -0.88 19.94
C ARG A 396 -6.01 -1.13 20.87
N GLY A 397 -4.88 -1.58 20.32
CA GLY A 397 -3.67 -1.89 21.10
C GLY A 397 -2.38 -1.24 20.59
N ASP A 398 -2.43 0.05 20.25
CA ASP A 398 -1.25 0.83 19.81
C ASP A 398 0.02 0.50 20.62
N VAL A 399 1.14 0.34 19.91
CA VAL A 399 2.44 0.04 20.50
C VAL A 399 3.34 1.26 20.41
N TRP A 400 4.00 1.59 21.53
CA TRP A 400 5.02 2.63 21.57
C TRP A 400 6.41 2.02 21.40
N LEU A 401 7.10 2.47 20.37
CA LEU A 401 8.51 2.20 20.15
C LEU A 401 9.34 3.37 20.70
N PRO A 402 10.45 3.06 21.41
CA PRO A 402 11.28 4.06 22.06
C PRO A 402 11.78 5.11 21.09
#